data_AF-A0A1Q4VFK6-F1
#
_entry.id   AF-A0A1Q4VFK6-F1
#
_cell.length_a   1.000
_cell.length_b   1.000
_cell.length_c   1.000
_cell.angle_alpha   90.00
_cell.angle_beta   90.00
_cell.angle_gamma   90.00
#
_symmetry.space_group_name_H-M   'P 1'
#
loop_
_entity.id
_entity.type
_entity.pdbx_description
1 polymer ?
#
loop_
_entity_poly.entity_id
_entity_poly.type
_entity_poly.pdbx_seq_one_letter_code
_entity_poly.pdbx_strand_id
1 'polypeptide(L)'
;MVPFYNRSRLVGNPHSDLSNVIPIQDAINKTVSDALTASEFAAWPQRYVTGLEIVEDDHGNPVEPFKVAVDKLLQAEDPAARFGQFEAASLSNYCDLVGLLLQHMSSISRTPSHYFLVNGGTAPSGESITSAEVGLVAKVNERMLHFGESWEKVIRLCFAVKRDKRARAYSMETVWRDPEYRTKAQHIDALLKLKQLNVPEVQLWSDAGYTPAQISSFREMRKEDALAAAEVQRLGPQPERISGVGNTPQEAKAARMASKLPQGNSGNVNRKLAEQK
;
A
#
# COMPACT_ATOMS: atom_id res chain seq x y z
N MET A 1 -14.38 20.10 -22.60
CA MET A 1 -13.37 19.10 -22.19
C MET A 1 -13.06 19.29 -20.70
N VAL A 2 -13.04 18.23 -19.90
CA VAL A 2 -12.67 18.29 -18.48
C VAL A 2 -11.31 17.61 -18.31
N PRO A 3 -10.25 18.35 -17.93
CA PRO A 3 -8.93 17.78 -17.74
C PRO A 3 -8.81 17.09 -16.37
N PHE A 4 -8.11 15.95 -16.34
CA PHE A 4 -7.71 15.27 -15.12
C PHE A 4 -6.25 15.59 -14.84
N TYR A 5 -6.01 16.48 -13.89
CA TYR A 5 -4.66 16.92 -13.56
C TYR A 5 -4.06 16.09 -12.44
N ASN A 6 -2.90 15.49 -12.71
CA ASN A 6 -2.13 14.81 -11.68
C ASN A 6 -1.32 15.82 -10.86
N ARG A 7 -1.42 15.76 -9.52
CA ARG A 7 -0.75 16.66 -8.57
C ARG A 7 -0.90 18.15 -8.92
N SER A 8 -2.13 18.60 -9.14
CA SER A 8 -2.39 20.02 -9.36
C SER A 8 -2.08 20.81 -8.09
N ARG A 9 -1.11 21.73 -8.15
CA ARG A 9 -0.78 22.67 -7.07
C ARG A 9 -1.30 24.05 -7.41
N LEU A 10 -1.53 24.88 -6.38
CA LEU A 10 -1.88 26.29 -6.56
C LEU A 10 -0.82 27.05 -7.37
N VAL A 11 0.45 26.65 -7.21
CA VAL A 11 1.60 27.21 -7.94
C VAL A 11 2.35 26.04 -8.57
N GLY A 12 2.26 25.89 -9.89
CA GLY A 12 2.99 24.88 -10.66
C GLY A 12 2.12 24.13 -11.67
N ASN A 13 2.75 23.66 -12.74
CA ASN A 13 2.09 22.82 -13.73
C ASN A 13 1.87 21.40 -13.19
N PRO A 14 0.78 20.72 -13.62
CA PRO A 14 0.60 19.30 -13.36
C PRO A 14 1.82 18.52 -13.82
N HIS A 15 2.24 17.54 -13.02
CA HIS A 15 3.43 16.75 -13.28
C HIS A 15 3.09 15.28 -13.37
N SER A 16 3.75 14.58 -14.29
CA SER A 16 3.65 13.12 -14.37
C SER A 16 4.19 12.50 -13.10
N ASP A 17 3.64 11.37 -12.68
CA ASP A 17 4.20 10.61 -11.57
C ASP A 17 5.38 9.72 -12.02
N LEU A 18 5.47 9.45 -13.33
CA LEU A 18 6.52 8.62 -13.91
C LEU A 18 7.80 9.41 -14.18
N SER A 19 7.74 10.74 -14.25
CA SER A 19 8.89 11.60 -14.53
C SER A 19 10.10 11.33 -13.64
N ASN A 20 9.88 11.06 -12.36
CA ASN A 20 10.93 10.75 -11.39
C ASN A 20 11.52 9.34 -11.58
N VAL A 21 10.80 8.46 -12.27
CA VAL A 21 11.15 7.06 -12.47
C VAL A 21 11.79 6.82 -13.84
N ILE A 22 11.47 7.64 -14.84
CA ILE A 22 12.00 7.54 -16.22
C ILE A 22 13.54 7.41 -16.24
N PRO A 23 14.33 8.25 -15.53
CA PRO A 23 15.79 8.10 -15.57
C PRO A 23 16.31 6.74 -15.05
N ILE A 24 15.62 6.16 -14.07
CA ILE A 24 15.97 4.84 -13.52
C ILE A 24 15.57 3.74 -14.51
N GLN A 25 14.41 3.88 -15.14
CA GLN A 25 13.97 2.95 -16.19
C GLN A 25 14.93 2.97 -17.39
N ASP A 26 15.41 4.15 -17.80
CA ASP A 26 16.40 4.28 -18.87
C ASP A 26 17.74 3.64 -18.48
N ALA A 27 18.18 3.80 -17.22
CA ALA A 27 19.36 3.14 -16.70
C ALA A 27 19.22 1.61 -16.68
N ILE A 28 18.06 1.09 -16.30
CA ILE A 28 17.75 -0.36 -16.35
C ILE A 28 17.81 -0.84 -17.80
N ASN A 29 17.12 -0.16 -18.72
CA ASN A 29 17.11 -0.51 -20.14
C ASN A 29 18.51 -0.57 -20.73
N LYS A 30 19.34 0.44 -20.46
CA LYS A 30 20.73 0.48 -20.89
C LYS A 30 21.53 -0.69 -20.30
N THR A 31 21.39 -0.92 -18.99
CA THR A 31 22.14 -1.99 -18.29
C THR A 31 21.78 -3.37 -18.83
N VAL A 32 20.51 -3.61 -19.14
CA VAL A 32 20.07 -4.87 -19.76
C VAL A 32 20.62 -5.00 -21.19
N SER A 33 20.60 -3.91 -21.98
CA SER A 33 21.19 -3.91 -23.33
C SER A 33 22.68 -4.23 -23.31
N ASP A 34 23.43 -3.64 -22.38
CA ASP A 34 24.85 -3.90 -22.20
C ASP A 34 25.10 -5.34 -21.74
N ALA A 35 24.25 -5.87 -20.84
CA ALA A 35 24.36 -7.24 -20.36
C ALA A 35 24.14 -8.24 -21.50
N LEU A 36 23.13 -8.01 -22.35
CA LEU A 36 22.89 -8.84 -23.54
C LEU A 36 24.07 -8.77 -24.52
N THR A 37 24.58 -7.57 -24.79
CA THR A 37 25.76 -7.39 -25.65
C THR A 37 26.99 -8.08 -25.06
N ALA A 38 27.26 -7.91 -23.77
CA ALA A 38 28.35 -8.58 -23.07
C ALA A 38 28.19 -10.11 -23.08
N SER A 39 26.95 -10.62 -23.03
CA SER A 39 26.69 -12.06 -23.08
C SER A 39 27.11 -12.68 -24.42
N GLU A 40 27.00 -11.94 -25.52
CA GLU A 40 27.45 -12.38 -26.84
C GLU A 40 28.98 -12.54 -26.88
N PHE A 41 29.73 -11.58 -26.33
CA PHE A 41 31.19 -11.67 -26.26
C PHE A 41 31.67 -12.68 -25.21
N ALA A 42 30.94 -12.83 -24.10
CA ALA A 42 31.26 -13.82 -23.06
C ALA A 42 31.16 -15.27 -23.59
N ALA A 43 30.32 -15.53 -24.59
CA ALA A 43 30.25 -16.83 -25.26
C ALA A 43 31.52 -17.17 -26.05
N TRP A 44 32.34 -16.17 -26.39
CA TRP A 44 33.59 -16.31 -27.16
C TRP A 44 34.78 -15.83 -26.33
N PRO A 45 35.20 -16.60 -25.31
CA PRO A 45 36.31 -16.18 -24.47
C PRO A 45 37.60 -16.08 -25.28
N GLN A 46 38.29 -14.97 -25.12
CA GLN A 46 39.59 -14.76 -25.75
C GLN A 46 40.62 -15.73 -25.17
N ARG A 47 41.35 -16.38 -26.06
CA ARG A 47 42.45 -17.29 -25.73
C ARG A 47 43.76 -16.60 -26.05
N TYR A 48 44.77 -16.85 -25.23
CA TYR A 48 46.10 -16.32 -25.44
C TYR A 48 47.12 -17.44 -25.38
N VAL A 49 48.26 -17.19 -26.02
CA VAL A 49 49.40 -18.08 -26.05
C VAL A 49 50.63 -17.29 -25.71
N THR A 50 51.44 -17.85 -24.81
CA THR A 50 52.75 -17.32 -24.47
C THR A 50 53.83 -18.32 -24.88
N GLY A 51 54.97 -17.83 -25.37
CA GLY A 51 56.11 -18.67 -25.75
C GLY A 51 56.04 -19.23 -27.18
N LEU A 52 55.49 -18.47 -28.12
CA LEU A 52 55.54 -18.81 -29.56
C LEU A 52 56.42 -17.80 -30.29
N GLU A 53 57.24 -18.28 -31.23
CA GLU A 53 57.95 -17.40 -32.16
C GLU A 53 56.94 -16.71 -33.09
N ILE A 54 57.12 -15.40 -33.29
CA ILE A 54 56.27 -14.59 -34.16
C ILE A 54 56.67 -14.94 -35.60
N VAL A 55 55.75 -15.58 -36.33
CA VAL A 55 55.95 -15.87 -37.75
C VAL A 55 55.68 -14.59 -38.53
N GLU A 56 56.70 -14.05 -39.20
CA GLU A 56 56.61 -12.86 -40.04
C GLU A 56 56.46 -13.23 -41.52
N ASP A 57 55.73 -12.41 -42.28
CA ASP A 57 55.67 -12.52 -43.75
C ASP A 57 56.96 -11.98 -44.42
N ASP A 58 57.08 -12.15 -45.74
CA ASP A 58 58.22 -11.64 -46.53
C ASP A 58 58.40 -10.11 -46.46
N HIS A 59 57.45 -9.38 -45.86
CA HIS A 59 57.47 -7.93 -45.65
C HIS A 59 57.67 -7.54 -44.18
N GLY A 60 57.94 -8.50 -43.28
CA GLY A 60 58.19 -8.27 -41.85
C GLY A 60 56.93 -7.98 -41.03
N ASN A 61 55.73 -8.29 -41.54
CA ASN A 61 54.51 -8.16 -40.76
C ASN A 61 54.21 -9.47 -40.02
N PRO A 62 53.82 -9.40 -38.73
CA PRO A 62 53.43 -10.58 -37.97
C PRO A 62 52.16 -11.20 -38.56
N VAL A 63 52.24 -12.44 -39.00
CA VAL A 63 51.11 -13.23 -39.49
C VAL A 63 50.42 -13.89 -38.31
N GLU A 64 49.09 -13.82 -38.26
CA GLU A 64 48.31 -14.48 -37.22
C GLU A 64 48.59 -16.01 -37.22
N PRO A 65 49.26 -16.55 -36.20
CA PRO A 65 49.79 -17.92 -36.26
C PRO A 65 48.68 -18.98 -36.17
N PHE A 66 47.50 -18.61 -35.64
CA PHE A 66 46.35 -19.50 -35.54
C PHE A 66 45.06 -18.79 -35.92
N LYS A 67 44.35 -19.30 -36.92
CA LYS A 67 42.91 -19.02 -37.09
C LYS A 67 42.15 -19.88 -36.10
N VAL A 68 41.88 -19.33 -34.92
CA VAL A 68 41.16 -20.05 -33.85
C VAL A 68 39.69 -20.22 -34.27
N ALA A 69 39.28 -21.46 -34.52
CA ALA A 69 37.90 -21.83 -34.79
C ALA A 69 37.50 -22.96 -33.83
N VAL A 70 36.20 -23.12 -33.58
CA VAL A 70 35.66 -24.11 -32.61
C VAL A 70 36.14 -25.53 -32.91
N ASP A 71 36.37 -25.86 -34.20
CA ASP A 71 36.82 -27.18 -34.67
C ASP A 71 38.35 -27.35 -34.82
N LYS A 72 39.16 -26.40 -34.34
CA LYS A 72 40.62 -26.45 -34.54
C LYS A 72 41.39 -26.72 -33.25
N LEU A 73 42.21 -27.77 -33.29
CA LEU A 73 43.15 -28.13 -32.23
C LEU A 73 44.32 -27.13 -32.22
N LEU A 74 44.62 -26.59 -31.04
CA LEU A 74 45.79 -25.75 -30.79
C LEU A 74 46.94 -26.65 -30.31
N GLN A 75 48.03 -26.72 -31.07
CA GLN A 75 49.21 -27.51 -30.76
C GLN A 75 50.46 -26.64 -30.95
N ALA A 76 51.41 -26.75 -30.02
CA ALA A 76 52.72 -26.09 -30.12
C ALA A 76 53.82 -27.14 -29.87
N GLU A 77 54.92 -27.07 -30.62
CA GLU A 77 56.06 -27.99 -30.50
C GLU A 77 56.99 -27.60 -29.33
N ASP A 78 56.98 -26.33 -28.91
CA ASP A 78 57.82 -25.83 -27.81
C ASP A 78 57.24 -26.22 -26.43
N PRO A 79 58.00 -26.91 -25.56
CA PRO A 79 57.61 -27.20 -24.18
C PRO A 79 57.31 -25.97 -23.31
N ALA A 80 57.82 -24.79 -23.67
CA ALA A 80 57.57 -23.52 -23.01
C ALA A 80 56.24 -22.87 -23.43
N ALA A 81 55.62 -23.33 -24.53
CA ALA A 81 54.34 -22.80 -24.98
C ALA A 81 53.23 -23.14 -23.96
N ARG A 82 52.46 -22.13 -23.57
CA ARG A 82 51.31 -22.28 -22.68
C ARG A 82 50.10 -21.63 -23.32
N PHE A 83 49.04 -22.43 -23.43
CA PHE A 83 47.72 -21.98 -23.85
C PHE A 83 46.93 -21.60 -22.62
N GLY A 84 46.43 -20.36 -22.59
CA GLY A 84 45.57 -19.85 -21.55
C GLY A 84 44.28 -19.28 -22.13
N GLN A 85 43.32 -19.06 -21.25
CA GLN A 85 42.10 -18.32 -21.58
C GLN A 85 41.99 -17.16 -20.60
N PHE A 86 41.50 -16.01 -21.06
CA PHE A 86 41.10 -14.97 -20.14
C PHE A 86 39.85 -15.41 -19.35
N GLU A 87 39.76 -14.95 -18.10
CA GLU A 87 38.56 -15.13 -17.28
C GLU A 87 37.31 -14.69 -18.06
N ALA A 88 36.29 -15.52 -18.06
CA ALA A 88 35.05 -15.22 -18.76
C ALA A 88 34.37 -14.02 -18.10
N ALA A 89 33.80 -13.12 -18.91
CA ALA A 89 33.05 -11.99 -18.38
C ALA A 89 31.82 -12.50 -17.61
N SER A 90 31.79 -12.24 -16.29
CA SER A 90 30.64 -12.60 -15.46
C SER A 90 29.51 -11.59 -15.63
N LEU A 91 28.32 -12.10 -15.96
CA LEU A 91 27.10 -11.29 -16.08
C LEU A 91 26.48 -10.94 -14.72
N SER A 92 26.96 -11.52 -13.61
CA SER A 92 26.39 -11.34 -12.27
C SER A 92 26.34 -9.87 -11.85
N ASN A 93 27.39 -9.09 -12.16
CA ASN A 93 27.46 -7.67 -11.79
C ASN A 93 26.33 -6.84 -12.43
N TYR A 94 25.88 -7.21 -13.63
CA TYR A 94 24.75 -6.54 -14.29
C TYR A 94 23.43 -6.89 -13.60
N CYS A 95 23.23 -8.16 -13.24
CA CYS A 95 22.05 -8.60 -12.49
C CYS A 95 21.94 -7.88 -11.13
N ASP A 96 23.05 -7.74 -10.42
CA ASP A 96 23.10 -7.04 -9.13
C ASP A 96 22.77 -5.55 -9.28
N LEU A 97 23.32 -4.89 -10.32
CA LEU A 97 23.03 -3.49 -10.63
C LEU A 97 21.55 -3.29 -10.98
N VAL A 98 20.97 -4.17 -11.82
CA VAL A 98 19.53 -4.12 -12.15
C VAL A 98 18.68 -4.33 -10.89
N GLY A 99 19.07 -5.26 -10.01
CA GLY A 99 18.41 -5.46 -8.72
C GLY A 99 18.41 -4.21 -7.84
N LEU A 100 19.55 -3.51 -7.75
CA LEU A 100 19.67 -2.26 -7.01
C LEU A 100 18.80 -1.14 -7.62
N LEU A 101 18.83 -0.98 -8.94
CA LEU A 101 18.00 0.01 -9.64
C LEU A 101 16.50 -0.25 -9.47
N LEU A 102 16.07 -1.52 -9.46
CA LEU A 102 14.70 -1.92 -9.17
C LEU A 102 14.28 -1.51 -7.74
N GLN A 103 15.16 -1.67 -6.75
CA GLN A 103 14.90 -1.23 -5.37
C GLN A 103 14.78 0.29 -5.25
N HIS A 104 15.62 1.05 -5.97
CA HIS A 104 15.50 2.51 -6.04
C HIS A 104 14.18 2.92 -6.70
N MET A 105 13.81 2.27 -7.81
CA MET A 105 12.54 2.52 -8.51
C MET A 105 11.33 2.22 -7.62
N SER A 106 11.31 1.10 -6.89
CA SER A 106 10.21 0.76 -5.99
C SER A 106 10.03 1.82 -4.89
N SER A 107 11.15 2.25 -4.31
CA SER A 107 11.16 3.26 -3.25
C SER A 107 10.66 4.63 -3.73
N ILE A 108 11.12 5.09 -4.89
CA ILE A 108 10.74 6.41 -5.44
C ILE A 108 9.29 6.42 -5.94
N SER A 109 8.87 5.35 -6.62
CA SER A 109 7.51 5.23 -7.15
C SER A 109 6.46 4.95 -6.06
N ARG A 110 6.89 4.62 -4.83
CA ARG A 110 6.08 4.07 -3.73
C ARG A 110 5.29 2.84 -4.16
N THR A 111 5.86 2.07 -5.08
CA THR A 111 5.29 0.79 -5.51
C THR A 111 5.89 -0.30 -4.63
N PRO A 112 5.08 -1.20 -4.04
CA PRO A 112 5.61 -2.24 -3.18
C PRO A 112 6.65 -3.10 -3.90
N SER A 113 7.78 -3.37 -3.25
CA SER A 113 8.91 -4.13 -3.84
C SER A 113 8.52 -5.55 -4.26
N HIS A 114 7.59 -6.16 -3.54
CA HIS A 114 7.07 -7.49 -3.84
C HIS A 114 6.24 -7.55 -5.13
N TYR A 115 5.83 -6.42 -5.72
CA TYR A 115 5.22 -6.40 -7.07
C TYR A 115 6.26 -6.61 -8.17
N PHE A 116 7.53 -6.26 -7.92
CA PHE A 116 8.63 -6.44 -8.88
C PHE A 116 9.33 -7.79 -8.74
N LEU A 117 9.29 -8.38 -7.54
CA LEU A 117 9.98 -9.62 -7.21
C LEU A 117 9.02 -10.81 -7.29
N VAL A 118 8.95 -11.46 -8.45
CA VAL A 118 8.08 -12.63 -8.65
C VAL A 118 8.55 -13.88 -7.88
N ASN A 119 9.85 -14.03 -7.56
CA ASN A 119 10.40 -15.31 -7.06
C ASN A 119 11.49 -15.21 -5.95
N GLY A 120 11.61 -14.10 -5.23
CA GLY A 120 12.82 -13.81 -4.44
C GLY A 120 12.76 -13.90 -2.90
N GLY A 121 11.66 -14.32 -2.29
CA GLY A 121 11.57 -14.32 -0.82
C GLY A 121 10.37 -15.07 -0.25
N THR A 122 10.42 -15.34 1.06
CA THR A 122 9.28 -15.83 1.84
C THR A 122 8.09 -14.92 1.62
N ALA A 123 6.92 -15.50 1.34
CA ALA A 123 5.69 -14.75 1.18
C ALA A 123 5.49 -13.83 2.41
N PRO A 124 5.44 -12.50 2.23
CA PRO A 124 5.25 -11.60 3.35
C PRO A 124 3.94 -11.93 4.06
N SER A 125 3.94 -11.85 5.39
CA SER A 125 2.72 -12.02 6.19
C SER A 125 1.70 -10.94 5.80
N GLY A 126 0.41 -11.18 6.05
CA GLY A 126 -0.64 -10.23 5.69
C GLY A 126 -0.40 -8.80 6.19
N GLU A 127 0.15 -8.66 7.40
CA GLU A 127 0.51 -7.35 7.97
C GLU A 127 1.75 -6.72 7.31
N SER A 128 2.73 -7.53 6.89
CA SER A 128 3.87 -7.04 6.11
C SER A 128 3.48 -6.56 4.72
N ILE A 129 2.50 -7.22 4.08
CA ILE A 129 1.92 -6.76 2.81
C ILE A 129 1.22 -5.42 3.02
N THR A 130 0.33 -5.32 4.01
CA THR A 130 -0.37 -4.06 4.31
C THR A 130 0.59 -2.92 4.62
N SER A 131 1.63 -3.17 5.42
CA SER A 131 2.67 -2.19 5.74
C SER A 131 3.45 -1.72 4.50
N ALA A 132 3.80 -2.65 3.61
CA ALA A 132 4.47 -2.32 2.34
C ALA A 132 3.57 -1.52 1.38
N GLU A 133 2.25 -1.70 1.46
CA GLU A 133 1.26 -0.99 0.63
C GLU A 133 0.90 0.40 1.17
N VAL A 134 1.24 0.76 2.41
CA VAL A 134 0.92 2.09 3.00
C VAL A 134 1.36 3.24 2.10
N GLY A 135 2.57 3.16 1.54
CA GLY A 135 3.10 4.18 0.63
C GLY A 135 2.28 4.33 -0.65
N LEU A 136 1.79 3.21 -1.19
CA LEU A 136 0.94 3.16 -2.37
C LEU A 136 -0.46 3.70 -2.05
N VAL A 137 -1.06 3.26 -0.95
CA VAL A 137 -2.37 3.72 -0.46
C VAL A 137 -2.39 5.22 -0.23
N ALA A 138 -1.37 5.77 0.44
CA ALA A 138 -1.23 7.21 0.64
C ALA A 138 -1.14 7.96 -0.70
N LYS A 139 -0.44 7.38 -1.68
CA LYS A 139 -0.38 7.90 -3.04
C LYS A 139 -1.76 7.83 -3.72
N VAL A 140 -2.50 6.74 -3.61
CA VAL A 140 -3.86 6.62 -4.18
C VAL A 140 -4.80 7.67 -3.57
N ASN A 141 -4.77 7.87 -2.25
CA ASN A 141 -5.54 8.91 -1.56
C ASN A 141 -5.23 10.33 -2.08
N GLU A 142 -3.96 10.64 -2.33
CA GLU A 142 -3.54 11.90 -2.98
C GLU A 142 -4.19 12.07 -4.37
N ARG A 143 -4.31 10.99 -5.17
CA ARG A 143 -4.95 11.05 -6.51
C ARG A 143 -6.46 11.20 -6.40
N MET A 144 -7.10 10.49 -5.47
CA MET A 144 -8.55 10.56 -5.27
C MET A 144 -9.01 11.98 -4.96
N LEU A 145 -8.21 12.73 -4.20
CA LEU A 145 -8.46 14.16 -3.93
C LEU A 145 -8.45 14.99 -5.22
N HIS A 146 -7.40 14.89 -6.04
CA HIS A 146 -7.27 15.69 -7.27
C HIS A 146 -8.24 15.26 -8.37
N PHE A 147 -8.50 13.96 -8.49
CA PHE A 147 -9.42 13.42 -9.50
C PHE A 147 -10.88 13.57 -9.08
N GLY A 148 -11.19 13.68 -7.79
CA GLY A 148 -12.54 13.95 -7.27
C GLY A 148 -13.12 15.24 -7.86
N GLU A 149 -12.38 16.33 -7.80
CA GLU A 149 -12.76 17.62 -8.39
C GLU A 149 -13.04 17.54 -9.90
N SER A 150 -12.22 16.75 -10.60
CA SER A 150 -12.35 16.52 -12.04
C SER A 150 -13.64 15.74 -12.34
N TRP A 151 -13.93 14.68 -11.57
CA TRP A 151 -15.17 13.91 -11.66
C TRP A 151 -16.41 14.75 -11.36
N GLU A 152 -16.36 15.60 -10.35
CA GLU A 152 -17.47 16.49 -10.03
C GLU A 152 -17.76 17.46 -11.17
N LYS A 153 -16.71 18.00 -11.80
CA LYS A 153 -16.86 18.87 -12.97
C LYS A 153 -17.47 18.11 -14.16
N VAL A 154 -17.11 16.84 -14.38
CA VAL A 154 -17.75 15.98 -15.38
C VAL A 154 -19.24 15.82 -15.08
N ILE A 155 -19.61 15.47 -13.84
CA ILE A 155 -21.01 15.25 -13.47
C ILE A 155 -21.82 16.55 -13.56
N ARG A 156 -21.27 17.70 -13.14
CA ARG A 156 -21.92 19.01 -13.32
C ARG A 156 -22.17 19.31 -14.79
N LEU A 157 -21.22 18.99 -15.68
CA LEU A 157 -21.40 19.14 -17.12
C LEU A 157 -22.52 18.23 -17.65
N CYS A 158 -22.58 16.98 -17.20
CA CYS A 158 -23.67 16.06 -17.55
C CYS A 158 -25.04 16.61 -17.13
N PHE A 159 -25.16 17.18 -15.93
CA PHE A 159 -26.40 17.84 -15.48
C PHE A 159 -26.72 19.11 -16.27
N ALA A 160 -25.71 19.86 -16.71
CA ALA A 160 -25.89 21.03 -17.57
C ALA A 160 -26.49 20.65 -18.93
N VAL A 161 -26.01 19.54 -19.53
CA VAL A 161 -26.57 19.00 -20.77
C VAL A 161 -28.03 18.58 -20.58
N LYS A 162 -28.36 17.99 -19.43
CA LYS A 162 -29.75 17.62 -19.06
C LYS A 162 -30.63 18.81 -18.65
N ARG A 163 -30.10 20.05 -18.64
CA ARG A 163 -30.78 21.27 -18.17
C ARG A 163 -31.32 21.16 -16.73
N ASP A 164 -30.65 20.39 -15.88
CA ASP A 164 -30.99 20.25 -14.47
C ASP A 164 -30.33 21.38 -13.65
N LYS A 165 -31.02 21.85 -12.60
CA LYS A 165 -30.50 22.83 -11.63
C LYS A 165 -29.23 22.33 -10.93
N ARG A 166 -29.04 21.01 -10.84
CA ARG A 166 -27.84 20.35 -10.30
C ARG A 166 -26.56 20.67 -11.06
N ALA A 167 -26.65 21.26 -12.25
CA ALA A 167 -25.49 21.80 -12.96
C ALA A 167 -24.68 22.83 -12.14
N ARG A 168 -25.32 23.53 -11.19
CA ARG A 168 -24.69 24.51 -10.29
C ARG A 168 -24.45 23.97 -8.87
N ALA A 169 -24.50 22.67 -8.66
CA ALA A 169 -24.20 22.04 -7.37
C ALA A 169 -22.68 22.00 -7.14
N TYR A 170 -22.11 23.10 -6.66
CA TYR A 170 -20.69 23.20 -6.29
C TYR A 170 -20.35 22.53 -4.96
N SER A 171 -21.36 22.20 -4.14
CA SER A 171 -21.21 21.48 -2.87
C SER A 171 -21.26 19.95 -3.04
N MET A 172 -21.21 19.47 -4.28
CA MET A 172 -21.21 18.03 -4.56
C MET A 172 -19.80 17.50 -4.33
N GLU A 173 -19.68 16.35 -3.69
CA GLU A 173 -18.39 15.70 -3.39
C GLU A 173 -18.34 14.30 -4.01
N THR A 174 -17.19 13.92 -4.54
CA THR A 174 -16.95 12.54 -4.96
C THR A 174 -16.59 11.66 -3.77
N VAL A 175 -17.51 10.77 -3.38
CA VAL A 175 -17.24 9.75 -2.37
C VAL A 175 -16.59 8.54 -3.04
N TRP A 176 -15.37 8.24 -2.62
CA TRP A 176 -14.64 7.08 -3.09
C TRP A 176 -14.68 5.94 -2.08
N ARG A 177 -14.48 4.71 -2.57
CA ARG A 177 -14.24 3.56 -1.70
C ARG A 177 -12.83 3.65 -1.10
N ASP A 178 -12.69 3.23 0.15
CA ASP A 178 -11.39 3.11 0.81
C ASP A 178 -10.46 2.18 0.00
N PRO A 179 -9.28 2.66 -0.44
CA PRO A 179 -8.32 1.86 -1.19
C PRO A 179 -7.51 0.89 -0.32
N GLU A 180 -7.53 1.04 1.01
CA GLU A 180 -6.77 0.19 1.91
C GLU A 180 -7.37 -1.21 2.00
N TYR A 181 -6.53 -2.26 1.88
CA TYR A 181 -6.97 -3.62 2.17
C TYR A 181 -7.13 -3.81 3.67
N ARG A 182 -8.36 -4.03 4.13
CA ARG A 182 -8.68 -4.39 5.52
C ARG A 182 -9.40 -5.72 5.56
N THR A 183 -9.05 -6.55 6.54
CA THR A 183 -9.84 -7.76 6.79
C THR A 183 -11.24 -7.37 7.25
N LYS A 184 -12.25 -8.21 6.95
CA LYS A 184 -13.63 -7.97 7.40
C LYS A 184 -13.71 -7.82 8.92
N ALA A 185 -12.90 -8.58 9.67
CA ALA A 185 -12.86 -8.53 11.12
C ALA A 185 -12.35 -7.17 11.65
N GLN A 186 -11.20 -6.69 11.12
CA GLN A 186 -10.66 -5.37 11.49
C GLN A 186 -11.62 -4.24 11.13
N HIS A 187 -12.29 -4.34 9.98
CA HIS A 187 -13.25 -3.34 9.53
C HIS A 187 -14.49 -3.28 10.43
N ILE A 188 -15.07 -4.42 10.81
CA ILE A 188 -16.23 -4.48 11.70
C ILE A 188 -15.87 -3.99 13.11
N ASP A 189 -14.69 -4.35 13.63
CA ASP A 189 -14.21 -3.86 14.93
C ASP A 189 -14.04 -2.32 14.93
N ALA A 190 -13.50 -1.76 13.85
CA ALA A 190 -13.41 -0.31 13.67
C ALA A 190 -14.79 0.35 13.67
N LEU A 191 -15.77 -0.21 12.95
CA LEU A 191 -17.15 0.29 12.94
C LEU A 191 -17.82 0.20 14.32
N LEU A 192 -17.56 -0.86 15.08
CA LEU A 192 -18.08 -1.01 16.44
C LEU A 192 -17.52 0.06 17.38
N LYS A 193 -16.22 0.39 17.25
CA LYS A 193 -15.58 1.49 17.99
C LYS A 193 -16.16 2.86 17.58
N LEU A 194 -16.43 3.07 16.29
CA LEU A 194 -17.10 4.29 15.83
C LEU A 194 -18.53 4.40 16.36
N LYS A 195 -19.25 3.27 16.49
CA LYS A 195 -20.57 3.24 17.15
C LYS A 195 -20.48 3.65 18.61
N GLN A 196 -19.43 3.26 19.34
CA GLN A 196 -19.22 3.67 20.73
C GLN A 196 -18.97 5.19 20.85
N LEU A 197 -18.41 5.82 19.82
CA LEU A 197 -18.25 7.27 19.73
C LEU A 197 -19.53 8.01 19.31
N ASN A 198 -20.67 7.31 19.24
CA ASN A 198 -21.97 7.85 18.88
C ASN A 198 -22.04 8.42 17.45
N VAL A 199 -21.26 7.86 16.52
CA VAL A 199 -21.39 8.16 15.09
C VAL A 199 -22.76 7.65 14.58
N PRO A 200 -23.50 8.44 13.77
CA PRO A 200 -24.80 8.02 13.26
C PRO A 200 -24.74 6.69 12.51
N GLU A 201 -25.72 5.80 12.73
CA GLU A 201 -25.74 4.47 12.12
C GLU A 201 -25.76 4.50 10.59
N VAL A 202 -26.35 5.54 10.02
CA VAL A 202 -26.35 5.78 8.57
C VAL A 202 -24.92 5.96 8.04
N GLN A 203 -24.11 6.70 8.78
CA GLN A 203 -22.72 6.93 8.40
C GLN A 203 -21.94 5.61 8.51
N LEU A 204 -22.16 4.84 9.58
CA LEU A 204 -21.54 3.51 9.74
C LEU A 204 -21.89 2.55 8.59
N TRP A 205 -23.12 2.59 8.07
CA TRP A 205 -23.50 1.77 6.92
C TRP A 205 -22.86 2.25 5.61
N SER A 206 -22.69 3.56 5.45
CA SER A 206 -21.93 4.12 4.32
C SER A 206 -20.47 3.71 4.39
N ASP A 207 -19.86 3.81 5.58
CA ASP A 207 -18.46 3.45 5.83
C ASP A 207 -18.24 1.93 5.68
N ALA A 208 -19.26 1.12 5.96
CA ALA A 208 -19.28 -0.32 5.69
C ALA A 208 -19.32 -0.68 4.19
N GLY A 209 -19.48 0.33 3.31
CA GLY A 209 -19.51 0.17 1.87
C GLY A 209 -20.87 -0.24 1.30
N TYR A 210 -21.96 -0.08 2.06
CA TYR A 210 -23.31 -0.32 1.54
C TYR A 210 -23.73 0.81 0.59
N THR A 211 -24.47 0.44 -0.45
CA THR A 211 -25.01 1.40 -1.42
C THR A 211 -26.10 2.27 -0.81
N PRO A 212 -26.35 3.49 -1.33
CA PRO A 212 -27.43 4.35 -0.85
C PRO A 212 -28.81 3.67 -0.84
N ALA A 213 -29.08 2.79 -1.81
CA ALA A 213 -30.31 2.02 -1.89
C ALA A 213 -30.44 0.99 -0.75
N GLN A 214 -29.35 0.29 -0.43
CA GLN A 214 -29.32 -0.65 0.71
C GLN A 214 -29.50 0.09 2.04
N ILE A 215 -28.88 1.26 2.19
CA ILE A 215 -29.03 2.13 3.36
C ILE A 215 -30.49 2.57 3.54
N SER A 216 -31.21 2.92 2.46
CA SER A 216 -32.64 3.23 2.57
C SER A 216 -33.45 2.03 3.03
N SER A 217 -33.19 0.83 2.50
CA SER A 217 -33.87 -0.39 2.92
C SER A 217 -33.58 -0.72 4.39
N PHE A 218 -32.35 -0.55 4.87
CA PHE A 218 -32.02 -0.75 6.29
C PHE A 218 -32.76 0.22 7.21
N ARG A 219 -32.96 1.48 6.78
CA ARG A 219 -33.78 2.44 7.55
C ARG A 219 -35.24 1.99 7.63
N GLU A 220 -35.78 1.44 6.56
CA GLU A 220 -37.16 0.92 6.52
C GLU A 220 -37.31 -0.29 7.43
N MET A 221 -36.44 -1.30 7.30
CA MET A 221 -36.41 -2.46 8.19
C MET A 221 -36.27 -2.03 9.67
N ARG A 222 -35.41 -1.05 9.97
CA ARG A 222 -35.25 -0.55 11.34
C ARG A 222 -36.50 0.13 11.90
N LYS A 223 -37.29 0.79 11.06
CA LYS A 223 -38.58 1.39 11.45
C LYS A 223 -39.62 0.30 11.70
N GLU A 224 -39.67 -0.71 10.84
CA GLU A 224 -40.54 -1.88 11.03
C GLU A 224 -40.22 -2.61 12.33
N ASP A 225 -38.94 -2.87 12.60
CA ASP A 225 -38.46 -3.46 13.86
C ASP A 225 -38.83 -2.61 15.08
N ALA A 226 -38.72 -1.28 14.97
CA ALA A 226 -39.06 -0.36 16.06
C ALA A 226 -40.57 -0.34 16.34
N LEU A 227 -41.39 -0.40 15.28
CA LEU A 227 -42.84 -0.52 15.40
C LEU A 227 -43.24 -1.87 16.01
N ALA A 228 -42.61 -2.96 15.55
CA ALA A 228 -42.81 -4.30 16.11
C ALA A 228 -42.40 -4.34 17.59
N ALA A 229 -41.25 -3.76 17.96
CA ALA A 229 -40.81 -3.68 19.34
C ALA A 229 -41.73 -2.82 20.21
N ALA A 230 -42.24 -1.70 19.70
CA ALA A 230 -43.20 -0.85 20.39
C ALA A 230 -44.54 -1.57 20.62
N GLU A 231 -45.00 -2.37 19.64
CA GLU A 231 -46.22 -3.17 19.78
C GLU A 231 -46.03 -4.31 20.79
N VAL A 232 -44.87 -4.97 20.79
CA VAL A 232 -44.52 -5.97 21.82
C VAL A 232 -44.44 -5.33 23.21
N GLN A 233 -43.88 -4.12 23.34
CA GLN A 233 -43.81 -3.39 24.61
C GLN A 233 -45.19 -2.94 25.10
N ARG A 234 -46.12 -2.66 24.18
CA ARG A 234 -47.52 -2.33 24.48
C ARG A 234 -48.33 -3.56 24.91
N LEU A 235 -48.02 -4.75 24.38
CA LEU A 235 -48.68 -6.02 24.71
C LEU A 235 -48.05 -6.76 25.90
N GLY A 236 -46.85 -6.36 26.35
CA GLY A 236 -46.22 -6.88 27.56
C GLY A 236 -46.96 -6.42 28.84
N PRO A 237 -46.98 -7.23 29.91
CA PRO A 237 -47.71 -6.89 31.13
C PRO A 237 -47.15 -5.61 31.75
N GLN A 238 -47.97 -4.56 31.79
CA GLN A 238 -47.67 -3.37 32.60
C GLN A 238 -47.55 -3.83 34.07
N PRO A 239 -46.47 -3.48 34.79
CA PRO A 239 -46.41 -3.74 36.21
C PRO A 239 -47.58 -3.00 36.86
N GLU A 240 -48.52 -3.75 37.42
CA GLU A 240 -49.60 -3.22 38.22
C GLU A 240 -48.99 -2.24 39.24
N ARG A 241 -49.35 -0.97 39.12
CA ARG A 241 -49.03 0.02 40.16
C ARG A 241 -49.83 -0.38 41.39
N ILE A 242 -49.21 -1.15 42.27
CA ILE A 242 -49.75 -1.42 43.61
C ILE A 242 -49.84 -0.07 44.34
N SER A 243 -51.05 0.48 44.36
CA SER A 243 -51.39 1.65 45.13
C SER A 243 -51.52 1.26 46.60
N GLY A 244 -50.53 1.67 47.39
CA GLY A 244 -50.67 1.97 48.82
C GLY A 244 -50.22 0.88 49.78
N VAL A 245 -49.10 1.13 50.48
CA VAL A 245 -48.96 1.02 51.95
C VAL A 245 -47.82 1.96 52.42
N GLY A 246 -48.18 2.93 53.26
CA GLY A 246 -47.41 3.42 54.42
C GLY A 246 -45.96 3.90 54.26
N ASN A 247 -45.78 5.22 54.14
CA ASN A 247 -44.54 5.90 54.51
C ASN A 247 -44.26 5.71 56.02
N THR A 248 -43.13 5.10 56.39
CA THR A 248 -42.51 5.33 57.71
C THR A 248 -41.15 6.04 57.55
N PRO A 249 -40.82 7.05 58.38
CA PRO A 249 -39.64 7.89 58.17
C PRO A 249 -38.28 7.21 58.45
N GLN A 250 -38.25 5.95 58.87
CA GLN A 250 -37.02 5.27 59.31
C GLN A 250 -36.23 4.62 58.15
N GLU A 251 -36.88 4.20 57.06
CA GLU A 251 -36.18 3.61 55.91
C GLU A 251 -35.48 4.65 55.01
N ALA A 252 -36.00 5.88 54.97
CA ALA A 252 -35.37 7.00 54.25
C ALA A 252 -33.99 7.40 54.83
N LYS A 253 -33.76 7.14 56.13
CA LYS A 253 -32.49 7.43 56.80
C LYS A 253 -31.45 6.34 56.53
N ALA A 254 -31.88 5.09 56.38
CA ALA A 254 -31.02 3.97 56.00
C ALA A 254 -30.56 4.06 54.53
N ALA A 255 -31.47 4.44 53.62
CA ALA A 255 -31.13 4.63 52.20
C ALA A 255 -30.14 5.78 51.95
N ARG A 256 -30.20 6.87 52.75
CA ARG A 256 -29.23 7.97 52.68
C ARG A 256 -27.85 7.65 53.25
N MET A 257 -27.73 6.70 54.18
CA MET A 257 -26.42 6.24 54.66
C MET A 257 -25.76 5.23 53.72
N ALA A 258 -26.54 4.44 52.99
CA ALA A 258 -26.03 3.48 52.00
C ALA A 258 -25.52 4.14 50.70
N SER A 259 -25.95 5.37 50.38
CA SER A 259 -25.53 6.09 49.16
C SER A 259 -24.27 6.97 49.34
N LYS A 260 -23.60 6.93 50.49
CA LYS A 260 -22.30 7.59 50.66
C LYS A 260 -21.19 6.61 50.29
N LEU A 261 -20.46 6.90 49.21
CA LEU A 261 -19.25 6.15 48.87
C LEU A 261 -18.27 6.15 50.06
N PRO A 262 -17.57 5.03 50.34
CA PRO A 262 -16.57 5.00 51.39
C PRO A 262 -15.49 6.04 51.08
N GLN A 263 -15.27 6.95 52.03
CA GLN A 263 -14.27 8.00 51.93
C GLN A 263 -12.88 7.35 51.88
N GLY A 264 -12.38 7.17 50.66
CA GLY A 264 -11.09 6.53 50.38
C GLY A 264 -9.97 7.27 51.09
N ASN A 265 -9.31 6.58 52.02
CA ASN A 265 -8.13 7.03 52.74
C ASN A 265 -6.89 6.97 51.82
N SER A 266 -6.91 7.73 50.72
CA SER A 266 -5.81 7.80 49.74
C SER A 266 -4.60 8.59 50.26
N GLY A 267 -4.73 9.29 51.39
CA GLY A 267 -3.63 10.04 51.99
C GLY A 267 -2.63 9.19 52.78
N ASN A 268 -3.02 8.04 53.32
CA ASN A 268 -2.17 7.28 54.25
C ASN A 268 -1.35 6.17 53.59
N VAL A 269 -1.72 5.76 52.37
CA VAL A 269 -1.01 4.72 51.61
C VAL A 269 0.26 5.30 50.95
N ASN A 270 0.18 6.53 50.43
CA ASN A 270 1.33 7.22 49.83
C ASN A 270 2.37 7.67 50.86
N ARG A 271 1.98 7.83 52.14
CA ARG A 271 2.92 8.18 53.22
C ARG A 271 3.74 6.97 53.69
N LYS A 272 3.13 5.78 53.75
CA LYS A 272 3.83 4.53 54.11
C LYS A 272 4.83 4.06 53.05
N LEU A 273 4.58 4.37 51.77
CA LEU A 273 5.51 4.08 50.66
C LEU A 273 6.72 5.03 50.61
N ALA A 274 6.64 6.21 51.23
CA ALA A 274 7.73 7.17 51.32
C ALA A 274 8.67 6.93 52.52
N GLU A 275 8.22 6.22 53.56
CA GLU A 275 9.00 5.91 54.76
C GLU A 275 9.76 4.56 54.67
N GLN A 276 9.64 3.82 53.56
CA GLN A 276 10.34 2.55 53.32
C GLN A 276 11.46 2.62 52.25
N LYS A 277 11.95 3.82 51.93
CA LYS A 277 13.19 4.00 51.15
C LYS A 277 14.26 4.67 51.98
#